data_AF-V5FWY1-F1
#
_entry.id   AF-V5FWY1-F1
#
_cell.length_a   1.000
_cell.length_b   1.000
_cell.length_c   1.000
_cell.angle_alpha   90.00
_cell.angle_beta   90.00
_cell.angle_gamma   90.00
#
_symmetry.space_group_name_H-M   'P 1'
#
loop_
_entity.id
_entity.type
_entity.pdbx_description
1 polymer ?
#
loop_
_entity_poly.entity_id
_entity_poly.type
_entity_poly.pdbx_seq_one_letter_code
_entity_poly.pdbx_strand_id
1 'polypeptide(L)'
;MTKNKQKGNPKFQFLYGGEYFNYYQYKVTTEQAIFKQQQSTIVNDQSNNWNNPPPTQNNMEIEQLTKQQDALREQIKQSEQNLTAQHTVLLQQQQAQVEQAVAKCESADLQKEAENCGIALPEIYNILQPIIDSCTKDSISNGKSWFLQHATTKQKAYCIVECLLYKVLQSGTFSQKLHVIYLVN
;
A
#
# COMPACT_ATOMS: atom_id res chain seq x y z
N MET A 1 11.34 51.61 18.59
CA MET A 1 11.25 51.48 20.07
C MET A 1 10.09 50.60 20.57
N THR A 2 9.04 50.33 19.79
CA THR A 2 7.86 49.54 20.23
C THR A 2 7.97 48.03 20.06
N LYS A 3 8.77 47.52 19.11
CA LYS A 3 8.93 46.08 18.86
C LYS A 3 9.40 45.35 20.12
N ASN A 4 10.60 45.66 20.62
CA ASN A 4 11.20 44.99 21.79
C ASN A 4 10.36 45.05 23.09
N LYS A 5 9.47 46.06 23.24
CA LYS A 5 8.57 46.18 24.40
C LYS A 5 7.36 45.25 24.35
N GLN A 6 7.05 44.69 23.19
CA GLN A 6 5.90 43.78 22.98
C GLN A 6 6.33 42.31 22.83
N LYS A 7 7.59 41.97 23.16
CA LYS A 7 8.11 40.60 23.07
C LYS A 7 7.39 39.72 24.10
N GLY A 8 6.68 38.68 23.65
CA GLY A 8 5.91 37.77 24.49
C GLY A 8 4.42 38.10 24.66
N ASN A 9 3.92 39.17 24.01
CA ASN A 9 2.49 39.47 23.99
C ASN A 9 1.81 38.75 22.80
N PRO A 10 0.85 37.83 23.03
CA PRO A 10 0.17 37.09 21.96
C PRO A 10 -0.48 38.00 20.92
N LYS A 11 -0.99 39.16 21.34
CA LYS A 11 -1.64 40.13 20.47
C LYS A 11 -0.67 40.76 19.45
N PHE A 12 0.61 40.79 19.75
CA PHE A 12 1.66 41.37 18.89
C PHE A 12 2.66 40.31 18.40
N GLN A 13 2.32 39.03 18.52
CA GLN A 13 3.19 37.93 18.11
C GLN A 13 3.53 38.02 16.62
N PHE A 14 2.60 38.53 15.80
CA PHE A 14 2.80 38.77 14.38
C PHE A 14 4.00 39.67 14.08
N LEU A 15 4.52 40.48 15.02
CA LEU A 15 5.72 41.32 14.83
C LEU A 15 7.03 40.51 14.76
N TYR A 16 6.99 39.24 15.19
CA TYR A 16 8.14 38.35 15.34
C TYR A 16 8.12 37.13 14.40
N GLY A 17 7.12 37.04 13.51
CA GLY A 17 6.97 35.96 12.54
C GLY A 17 5.53 35.44 12.44
N GLY A 18 5.29 34.44 11.60
CA GLY A 18 3.98 33.82 11.38
C GLY A 18 3.20 34.37 10.18
N GLU A 19 1.98 33.87 10.00
CA GLU A 19 1.13 34.10 8.82
C GLU A 19 0.86 35.58 8.52
N TYR A 20 0.64 36.39 9.57
CA TYR A 20 0.32 37.83 9.42
C TYR A 20 1.53 38.77 9.42
N PHE A 21 2.76 38.26 9.60
CA PHE A 21 3.96 39.09 9.70
C PHE A 21 4.25 39.86 8.41
N ASN A 22 4.12 39.18 7.27
CA ASN A 22 4.40 39.77 5.95
C ASN A 22 3.39 40.89 5.61
N TYR A 23 2.10 40.67 5.90
CA TYR A 23 1.06 41.68 5.70
C TYR A 23 1.31 42.95 6.52
N TYR A 24 1.71 42.79 7.80
CA TYR A 24 2.06 43.93 8.64
C TYR A 24 3.28 44.69 8.12
N GLN A 25 4.35 44.00 7.72
CA GLN A 25 5.53 44.65 7.16
C GLN A 25 5.20 45.44 5.90
N TYR A 26 4.36 44.89 5.02
CA TYR A 26 3.84 45.57 3.84
C TYR A 26 3.11 46.86 4.23
N LYS A 27 2.09 46.78 5.10
CA LYS A 27 1.31 47.94 5.54
C LYS A 27 2.19 49.04 6.13
N VAL A 28 3.14 48.70 6.99
CA VAL A 28 4.06 49.69 7.59
C VAL A 28 4.92 50.37 6.52
N THR A 29 5.44 49.61 5.57
CA THR A 29 6.31 50.15 4.50
C THR A 29 5.52 51.08 3.58
N THR A 30 4.28 50.70 3.23
CA THR A 30 3.37 51.53 2.43
C THR A 30 3.03 52.84 3.13
N GLU A 31 2.65 52.80 4.41
CA GLU A 31 2.34 54.01 5.19
C GLU A 31 3.57 54.94 5.32
N GLN A 32 4.78 54.37 5.52
CA GLN A 32 6.03 55.15 5.55
C GLN A 32 6.37 55.80 4.21
N ALA A 33 6.10 55.11 3.10
CA ALA A 33 6.32 55.66 1.75
C ALA A 33 5.35 56.80 1.45
N ILE A 34 4.07 56.64 1.79
CA ILE A 34 3.04 57.69 1.65
C ILE A 34 3.39 58.90 2.50
N PHE A 35 3.84 58.70 3.74
CA PHE A 35 4.24 59.80 4.63
C PHE A 35 5.46 60.57 4.10
N LYS A 36 6.44 59.88 3.50
CA LYS A 36 7.59 60.52 2.83
C LYS A 36 7.18 61.32 1.59
N GLN A 37 6.22 60.81 0.82
CA GLN A 37 5.71 61.49 -0.38
C GLN A 37 4.86 62.72 -0.05
N GLN A 38 4.14 62.72 1.09
CA GLN A 38 3.42 63.91 1.58
C GLN A 38 4.34 64.99 2.18
N GLN A 39 5.56 64.64 2.59
CA GLN A 39 6.52 65.59 3.15
C GLN A 39 7.39 66.31 2.10
N SER A 40 7.29 65.92 0.82
CA SER A 40 8.11 66.44 -0.28
C SER A 40 7.36 67.37 -1.26
N THR A 41 6.62 68.36 -0.74
CA THR A 41 5.97 69.42 -1.55
C THR A 41 6.64 70.80 -1.47
N ILE A 42 7.90 70.92 -1.03
CA ILE A 42 8.60 72.20 -1.12
C ILE A 42 10.06 72.01 -1.58
N VAL A 43 10.40 72.74 -2.66
CA VAL A 43 11.72 73.14 -3.18
C VAL A 43 12.37 72.28 -4.29
N ASN A 44 12.11 72.74 -5.51
CA ASN A 44 13.08 73.07 -6.59
C ASN A 44 13.70 71.96 -7.48
N ASP A 45 13.22 72.00 -8.73
CA ASP A 45 13.89 72.05 -10.04
C ASP A 45 15.30 71.45 -10.27
N GLN A 46 15.40 70.83 -11.46
CA GLN A 46 16.58 70.43 -12.22
C GLN A 46 17.47 69.31 -11.65
N SER A 47 17.32 68.12 -12.23
CA SER A 47 18.34 67.48 -13.10
C SER A 47 18.15 65.96 -13.11
N ASN A 48 18.30 65.38 -14.31
CA ASN A 48 18.74 64.02 -14.59
C ASN A 48 18.50 62.95 -13.51
N ASN A 49 17.63 61.98 -13.78
CA ASN A 49 18.05 60.60 -14.07
C ASN A 49 16.82 59.74 -14.40
N TRP A 50 16.67 59.31 -15.66
CA TRP A 50 15.83 58.15 -15.98
C TRP A 50 16.55 56.90 -15.47
N ASN A 51 16.48 56.64 -14.17
CA ASN A 51 17.00 55.41 -13.59
C ASN A 51 15.85 54.58 -12.99
N ASN A 52 15.44 53.61 -13.80
CA ASN A 52 14.95 52.28 -13.44
C ASN A 52 13.94 52.15 -12.27
N PRO A 53 12.69 51.72 -12.51
CA PRO A 53 11.85 51.19 -11.43
C PRO A 53 12.46 49.88 -10.92
N PRO A 54 12.43 49.56 -9.61
CA PRO A 54 13.05 48.34 -9.09
C PRO A 54 12.27 47.10 -9.58
N PRO A 55 12.90 46.16 -10.32
CA PRO A 55 12.22 44.95 -10.81
C PRO A 55 12.24 43.78 -9.81
N THR A 56 12.67 44.01 -8.56
CA THR A 56 13.05 42.92 -7.64
C THR A 56 11.90 42.32 -6.82
N GLN A 57 10.75 43.01 -6.70
CA GLN A 57 9.69 42.59 -5.78
C GLN A 57 8.75 41.51 -6.37
N ASN A 58 8.47 41.56 -7.68
CA ASN A 58 7.66 40.54 -8.37
C ASN A 58 8.37 39.18 -8.47
N ASN A 59 9.70 39.15 -8.63
CA ASN A 59 10.44 37.89 -8.80
C ASN A 59 10.49 37.04 -7.52
N MET A 60 10.57 37.66 -6.34
CA MET A 60 10.58 36.93 -5.07
C MET A 60 9.22 36.27 -4.75
N GLU A 61 8.11 36.92 -5.13
CA GLU A 61 6.76 36.42 -4.90
C GLU A 61 6.43 35.24 -5.83
N ILE A 62 6.85 35.33 -7.10
CA ILE A 62 6.76 34.22 -8.07
C ILE A 62 7.57 33.01 -7.60
N GLU A 63 8.78 33.21 -7.06
CA GLU A 63 9.62 32.12 -6.58
C GLU A 63 9.03 31.41 -5.35
N GLN A 64 8.39 32.16 -4.44
CA GLN A 64 7.68 31.57 -3.30
C GLN A 64 6.45 30.77 -3.73
N LEU A 65 5.64 31.30 -4.65
CA LEU A 65 4.48 30.59 -5.19
C LEU A 65 4.89 29.33 -5.96
N THR A 66 6.02 29.37 -6.68
CA THR A 66 6.58 28.20 -7.36
C THR A 66 7.00 27.12 -6.36
N LYS A 67 7.71 27.49 -5.28
CA LYS A 67 8.07 26.54 -4.22
C LYS A 67 6.84 25.94 -3.53
N GLN A 68 5.79 26.72 -3.32
CA GLN A 68 4.54 26.23 -2.76
C GLN A 68 3.83 25.27 -3.72
N GLN A 69 3.83 25.57 -5.01
CA GLN A 69 3.27 24.70 -6.04
C GLN A 69 4.02 23.36 -6.10
N ASP A 70 5.36 23.37 -6.03
CA ASP A 70 6.17 22.16 -6.03
C ASP A 70 5.92 21.30 -4.78
N ALA A 71 5.80 21.94 -3.61
CA ALA A 71 5.46 21.24 -2.37
C ALA A 71 4.09 20.58 -2.44
N LEU A 72 3.08 21.26 -3.00
CA LEU A 72 1.74 20.69 -3.19
C LEU A 72 1.74 19.56 -4.22
N ARG A 73 2.51 19.70 -5.32
CA ARG A 73 2.66 18.62 -6.33
C ARG A 73 3.29 17.38 -5.72
N GLU A 74 4.31 17.54 -4.88
CA GLU A 74 4.96 16.41 -4.20
C GLU A 74 4.03 15.77 -3.17
N GLN A 75 3.24 16.56 -2.42
CA GLN A 75 2.20 16.02 -1.54
C GLN A 75 1.14 15.22 -2.29
N ILE A 76 0.68 15.71 -3.45
CA ILE A 76 -0.28 14.99 -4.30
C ILE A 76 0.32 13.65 -4.72
N LYS A 77 1.55 13.67 -5.27
CA LYS A 77 2.26 12.47 -5.69
C LYS A 77 2.41 11.45 -4.56
N GLN A 78 2.79 11.88 -3.36
CA GLN A 78 2.89 10.99 -2.20
C GLN A 78 1.53 10.44 -1.79
N SER A 79 0.47 11.25 -1.84
CA SER A 79 -0.90 10.81 -1.52
C SER A 79 -1.41 9.76 -2.51
N GLU A 80 -1.11 9.92 -3.80
CA GLU A 80 -1.47 8.97 -4.86
C GLU A 80 -0.71 7.65 -4.71
N GLN A 81 0.58 7.70 -4.35
CA GLN A 81 1.38 6.51 -4.04
C GLN A 81 0.82 5.77 -2.82
N ASN A 82 0.48 6.49 -1.76
CA ASN A 82 -0.11 5.91 -0.55
C ASN A 82 -1.48 5.28 -0.83
N LEU A 83 -2.34 5.95 -1.60
CA LEU A 83 -3.65 5.42 -1.99
C LEU A 83 -3.50 4.14 -2.82
N THR A 84 -2.57 4.13 -3.77
CA THR A 84 -2.28 2.96 -4.61
C THR A 84 -1.77 1.80 -3.76
N ALA A 85 -0.88 2.06 -2.81
CA ALA A 85 -0.37 1.06 -1.88
C ALA A 85 -1.49 0.47 -1.01
N GLN A 86 -2.37 1.32 -0.45
CA GLN A 86 -3.52 0.87 0.33
C GLN A 86 -4.47 -0.01 -0.51
N HIS A 87 -4.79 0.41 -1.73
CA HIS A 87 -5.64 -0.36 -2.63
C HIS A 87 -5.03 -1.73 -2.96
N THR A 88 -3.72 -1.77 -3.22
CA THR A 88 -2.99 -3.02 -3.48
C THR A 88 -3.08 -3.98 -2.30
N VAL A 89 -2.85 -3.50 -1.07
CA VAL A 89 -2.95 -4.32 0.14
C VAL A 89 -4.37 -4.82 0.36
N LEU A 90 -5.38 -3.97 0.13
CA LEU A 90 -6.78 -4.35 0.28
C LEU A 90 -7.17 -5.46 -0.70
N LEU A 91 -6.78 -5.33 -1.97
CA LEU A 91 -7.02 -6.36 -2.98
C LEU A 91 -6.31 -7.66 -2.65
N GLN A 92 -5.05 -7.59 -2.20
CA GLN A 92 -4.31 -8.78 -1.79
C GLN A 92 -4.97 -9.48 -0.59
N GLN A 93 -5.46 -8.72 0.38
CA GLN A 93 -6.17 -9.26 1.54
C GLN A 93 -7.52 -9.89 1.12
N GLN A 94 -8.26 -9.24 0.23
CA GLN A 94 -9.50 -9.79 -0.31
C GLN A 94 -9.24 -11.11 -1.05
N GLN A 95 -8.22 -11.16 -1.90
CA GLN A 95 -7.85 -12.36 -2.63
C GLN A 95 -7.50 -13.51 -1.67
N ALA A 96 -6.68 -13.23 -0.64
CA ALA A 96 -6.32 -14.23 0.36
C ALA A 96 -7.54 -14.74 1.15
N GLN A 97 -8.49 -13.87 1.49
CA GLN A 97 -9.73 -14.28 2.17
C GLN A 97 -10.61 -15.16 1.28
N VAL A 98 -10.71 -14.84 -0.02
CA VAL A 98 -11.46 -15.66 -0.98
C VAL A 98 -10.82 -17.04 -1.12
N GLU A 99 -9.50 -17.10 -1.33
CA GLU A 99 -8.77 -18.38 -1.43
C GLU A 99 -8.91 -19.23 -0.18
N GLN A 100 -8.82 -18.63 1.01
CA GLN A 100 -9.01 -19.32 2.28
C GLN A 100 -10.45 -19.84 2.44
N ALA A 101 -11.45 -19.06 2.06
CA ALA A 101 -12.84 -19.47 2.13
C ALA A 101 -13.14 -20.63 1.18
N VAL A 102 -12.65 -20.56 -0.06
CA VAL A 102 -12.76 -21.64 -1.05
C VAL A 102 -12.08 -22.91 -0.54
N ALA A 103 -10.83 -22.84 -0.11
CA ALA A 103 -10.08 -24.01 0.39
C ALA A 103 -10.77 -24.67 1.59
N LYS A 104 -11.37 -23.87 2.49
CA LYS A 104 -12.14 -24.37 3.63
C LYS A 104 -13.42 -25.09 3.20
N CYS A 105 -14.17 -24.52 2.26
CA CYS A 105 -15.38 -25.14 1.73
C CYS A 105 -15.06 -26.46 1.02
N GLU A 106 -14.07 -26.45 0.12
CA GLU A 106 -13.63 -27.66 -0.58
C GLU A 106 -13.17 -28.76 0.39
N SER A 107 -12.41 -28.40 1.44
CA SER A 107 -12.00 -29.36 2.47
C SER A 107 -13.20 -29.94 3.23
N ALA A 108 -14.21 -29.11 3.52
CA ALA A 108 -15.41 -29.55 4.25
C ALA A 108 -16.28 -30.47 3.39
N ASP A 109 -16.43 -30.15 2.11
CA ASP A 109 -17.17 -30.98 1.16
C ASP A 109 -16.48 -32.34 0.95
N LEU A 110 -15.15 -32.34 0.79
CA LEU A 110 -14.36 -33.57 0.68
C LEU A 110 -14.46 -34.43 1.96
N GLN A 111 -14.36 -33.81 3.13
CA GLN A 111 -14.51 -34.51 4.41
C GLN A 111 -15.88 -35.18 4.52
N LYS A 112 -16.95 -34.46 4.15
CA LYS A 112 -18.32 -34.99 4.15
C LYS A 112 -18.48 -36.15 3.17
N GLU A 113 -17.92 -36.05 1.96
CA GLU A 113 -17.99 -37.14 0.97
C GLU A 113 -17.21 -38.37 1.43
N ALA A 114 -16.04 -38.17 2.05
CA ALA A 114 -15.24 -39.24 2.64
C ALA A 114 -16.00 -39.97 3.76
N GLU A 115 -16.67 -39.22 4.64
CA GLU A 115 -17.53 -39.77 5.69
C GLU A 115 -18.69 -40.58 5.10
N ASN A 116 -19.37 -40.07 4.08
CA ASN A 116 -20.45 -40.79 3.38
C ASN A 116 -19.96 -42.09 2.74
N CYS A 117 -18.73 -42.10 2.24
CA CYS A 117 -18.08 -43.27 1.67
C CYS A 117 -17.51 -44.22 2.73
N GLY A 118 -17.50 -43.84 4.01
CA GLY A 118 -16.86 -44.60 5.10
C GLY A 118 -15.34 -44.66 4.96
N ILE A 119 -14.72 -43.59 4.47
CA ILE A 119 -13.27 -43.44 4.29
C ILE A 119 -12.74 -42.40 5.29
N ALA A 120 -11.70 -42.76 6.03
CA ALA A 120 -11.02 -41.83 6.92
C ALA A 120 -9.91 -41.08 6.15
N LEU A 121 -10.11 -39.77 5.90
CA LEU A 121 -9.08 -38.92 5.27
C LEU A 121 -7.68 -39.02 5.92
N PRO A 122 -7.54 -39.09 7.27
CA PRO A 122 -6.24 -39.26 7.90
C PRO A 122 -5.48 -40.52 7.45
N GLU A 123 -6.17 -41.61 7.15
CA GLU A 123 -5.54 -42.84 6.66
C GLU A 123 -4.94 -42.65 5.26
N ILE A 124 -5.69 -41.98 4.37
CA ILE A 124 -5.18 -41.59 3.04
C ILE A 124 -3.92 -40.74 3.20
N TYR A 125 -3.95 -39.75 4.09
CA TYR A 125 -2.81 -38.85 4.29
C TYR A 125 -1.58 -39.57 4.85
N ASN A 126 -1.78 -40.52 5.77
CA ASN A 126 -0.69 -41.34 6.31
C ASN A 126 -0.01 -42.19 5.22
N ILE A 127 -0.79 -42.71 4.27
CA ILE A 127 -0.24 -43.45 3.11
C ILE A 127 0.40 -42.50 2.09
N LEU A 128 -0.16 -41.30 1.88
CA LEU A 128 0.37 -40.34 0.90
C LEU A 128 1.65 -39.66 1.35
N GLN A 129 1.81 -39.36 2.63
CA GLN A 129 2.95 -38.61 3.15
C GLN A 129 4.32 -39.19 2.75
N PRO A 130 4.61 -40.50 2.94
CA PRO A 130 5.88 -41.07 2.53
C PRO A 130 6.10 -41.05 1.00
N ILE A 131 5.02 -41.09 0.21
CA ILE A 131 5.07 -40.95 -1.26
C ILE A 131 5.43 -39.50 -1.63
N ILE A 132 4.77 -38.54 -1.01
CA ILE A 132 5.01 -37.10 -1.19
C ILE A 132 6.46 -36.75 -0.83
N ASP A 133 6.98 -37.29 0.27
CA ASP A 133 8.29 -36.90 0.79
C ASP A 133 9.45 -37.57 0.05
N SER A 134 9.30 -38.84 -0.35
CA SER A 134 10.44 -39.64 -0.84
C SER A 134 10.25 -40.30 -2.19
N CYS A 135 9.00 -40.47 -2.65
CA CYS A 135 8.63 -41.12 -3.91
C CYS A 135 9.43 -42.40 -4.23
N THR A 136 9.74 -43.21 -3.22
CA THR A 136 10.49 -44.45 -3.42
C THR A 136 9.60 -45.52 -4.06
N LYS A 137 10.24 -46.49 -4.72
CA LYS A 137 9.54 -47.64 -5.32
C LYS A 137 8.66 -48.36 -4.29
N ASP A 138 9.16 -48.53 -3.07
CA ASP A 138 8.44 -49.21 -1.99
C ASP A 138 7.24 -48.38 -1.52
N SER A 139 7.40 -47.07 -1.29
CA SER A 139 6.29 -46.18 -0.93
C SER A 139 5.19 -46.19 -1.99
N ILE A 140 5.54 -46.15 -3.28
CA ILE A 140 4.59 -46.21 -4.38
C ILE A 140 3.90 -47.59 -4.42
N SER A 141 4.65 -48.68 -4.34
CA SER A 141 4.10 -50.05 -4.37
C SER A 141 3.13 -50.32 -3.20
N ASN A 142 3.50 -49.87 -2.00
CA ASN A 142 2.66 -49.97 -0.80
C ASN A 142 1.41 -49.12 -0.93
N GLY A 143 1.54 -47.88 -1.42
CA GLY A 143 0.41 -47.00 -1.69
C GLY A 143 -0.57 -47.61 -2.68
N LYS A 144 -0.10 -48.06 -3.85
CA LYS A 144 -0.95 -48.72 -4.86
C LYS A 144 -1.71 -49.89 -4.27
N SER A 145 -1.03 -50.76 -3.53
CA SER A 145 -1.64 -51.92 -2.89
C SER A 145 -2.74 -51.52 -1.92
N TRP A 146 -2.49 -50.51 -1.08
CA TRP A 146 -3.49 -50.00 -0.14
C TRP A 146 -4.71 -49.42 -0.87
N PHE A 147 -4.50 -48.54 -1.86
CA PHE A 147 -5.62 -47.90 -2.58
C PHE A 147 -6.47 -48.92 -3.34
N LEU A 148 -5.85 -49.92 -3.98
CA LEU A 148 -6.60 -50.97 -4.69
C LEU A 148 -7.41 -51.86 -3.73
N GLN A 149 -6.93 -52.09 -2.50
CA GLN A 149 -7.67 -52.83 -1.49
C GLN A 149 -8.84 -52.04 -0.89
N HIS A 150 -8.74 -50.72 -0.83
CA HIS A 150 -9.75 -49.85 -0.21
C HIS A 150 -10.76 -49.27 -1.22
N ALA A 151 -10.43 -49.26 -2.51
CA ALA A 151 -11.32 -48.90 -3.61
C ALA A 151 -12.31 -50.02 -3.96
N THR A 152 -13.00 -50.59 -2.97
CA THR A 152 -13.87 -51.77 -3.13
C THR A 152 -15.17 -51.50 -3.88
N THR A 153 -15.58 -50.24 -3.96
CA THR A 153 -16.78 -49.81 -4.70
C THR A 153 -16.44 -48.66 -5.62
N LYS A 154 -17.25 -48.47 -6.67
CA LYS A 154 -17.11 -47.33 -7.59
C LYS A 154 -17.13 -46.00 -6.82
N GLN A 155 -18.05 -45.83 -5.88
CA GLN A 155 -18.16 -44.62 -5.07
C GLN A 155 -16.91 -44.36 -4.23
N LYS A 156 -16.39 -45.39 -3.54
CA LYS A 156 -15.14 -45.28 -2.77
C LYS A 156 -13.96 -44.93 -3.67
N ALA A 157 -13.87 -45.54 -4.86
CA ALA A 157 -12.81 -45.25 -5.82
C ALA A 157 -12.83 -43.77 -6.26
N TYR A 158 -13.99 -43.20 -6.57
CA TYR A 158 -14.11 -41.78 -6.90
C TYR A 158 -13.68 -40.89 -5.74
N CYS A 159 -14.18 -41.15 -4.54
CA CYS A 159 -13.83 -40.38 -3.35
C CYS A 159 -12.30 -40.42 -3.09
N ILE A 160 -11.66 -41.58 -3.21
CA ILE A 160 -10.21 -41.71 -3.10
C ILE A 160 -9.49 -40.85 -4.14
N VAL A 161 -9.90 -40.92 -5.41
CA VAL A 161 -9.27 -40.13 -6.48
C VAL A 161 -9.46 -38.63 -6.26
N GLU A 162 -10.63 -38.20 -5.78
CA GLU A 162 -10.88 -36.81 -5.39
C GLU A 162 -9.97 -36.36 -4.25
N CYS A 163 -9.72 -37.23 -3.26
CA CYS A 163 -8.76 -36.95 -2.19
C CYS A 163 -7.33 -36.76 -2.73
N LEU A 164 -6.92 -37.61 -3.67
CA LEU A 164 -5.61 -37.50 -4.33
C LEU A 164 -5.51 -36.19 -5.12
N LEU A 165 -6.55 -35.86 -5.89
CA LEU A 165 -6.63 -34.61 -6.65
C LEU A 165 -6.54 -33.41 -5.72
N TYR A 166 -7.35 -33.37 -4.66
CA TYR A 166 -7.32 -32.29 -3.67
C TYR A 166 -5.90 -32.12 -3.09
N LYS A 167 -5.22 -33.22 -2.74
CA LYS A 167 -3.85 -33.16 -2.21
C LYS A 167 -2.85 -32.61 -3.23
N VAL A 168 -2.98 -32.97 -4.51
CA VAL A 168 -2.16 -32.43 -5.60
C VAL A 168 -2.38 -30.93 -5.75
N LEU A 169 -3.63 -30.47 -5.72
CA LEU A 169 -3.98 -29.06 -5.84
C LEU A 169 -3.43 -28.23 -4.67
N GLN A 170 -3.46 -28.78 -3.45
CA GLN A 170 -2.93 -28.14 -2.24
C GLN A 170 -1.40 -28.16 -2.12
N SER A 171 -0.72 -29.07 -2.81
CA SER A 171 0.74 -29.19 -2.70
C SER A 171 1.48 -27.98 -3.31
N GLY A 172 2.44 -27.43 -2.56
CA GLY A 172 3.14 -26.19 -2.92
C GLY A 172 4.27 -26.36 -3.93
N THR A 173 4.77 -27.58 -4.16
CA THR A 173 5.91 -27.83 -5.04
C THR A 173 5.56 -28.74 -6.21
N PHE A 174 6.19 -28.49 -7.36
CA PHE A 174 6.01 -29.33 -8.55
C PHE A 174 6.41 -30.80 -8.31
N SER A 175 7.48 -31.05 -7.55
CA SER A 175 7.95 -32.41 -7.25
C SER A 175 6.89 -33.22 -6.49
N GLN A 176 6.25 -32.60 -5.48
CA GLN A 176 5.21 -33.28 -4.71
C GLN A 176 3.99 -33.63 -5.56
N LYS A 177 3.58 -32.74 -6.48
CA LYS A 177 2.53 -33.03 -7.47
C LYS A 177 2.90 -34.23 -8.33
N LEU A 178 4.14 -34.24 -8.83
CA LEU A 178 4.67 -35.31 -9.66
C LEU A 178 4.70 -36.66 -8.95
N HIS A 179 5.06 -36.70 -7.67
CA HIS A 179 5.09 -37.92 -6.86
C HIS A 179 3.71 -38.58 -6.76
N VAL A 180 2.64 -37.78 -6.56
CA VAL A 180 1.26 -38.29 -6.54
C VAL A 180 0.81 -38.73 -7.93
N ILE A 181 1.24 -38.03 -9.00
CA ILE A 181 0.95 -38.47 -10.38
C ILE A 181 1.61 -39.83 -10.68
N TYR A 182 2.81 -40.09 -10.17
CA TYR A 182 3.47 -41.40 -10.30
C TYR A 182 2.77 -42.52 -9.54
N LEU A 183 2.03 -42.20 -8.48
CA LEU A 183 1.16 -43.17 -7.82
C LEU A 183 -0.06 -43.52 -8.71
N VAL A 184 -0.62 -42.54 -9.42
CA VAL A 184 -1.80 -42.72 -10.29
C VAL A 184 -1.47 -43.49 -11.57
N ASN A 185 -0.29 -43.28 -12.14
CA ASN A 185 0.23 -44.00 -13.32
C ASN A 185 0.66 -45.44 -12.97
#